data_AF-A0A8H6RU98-F1
#
_entry.id   AF-A0A8H6RU98-F1
#
_cell.length_a   1.000
_cell.length_b   1.000
_cell.length_c   1.000
_cell.angle_alpha   90.00
_cell.angle_beta   90.00
_cell.angle_gamma   90.00
#
_symmetry.space_group_name_H-M   'P 1'
#
loop_
_entity.id
_entity.type
_entity.pdbx_description
1 polymer ?
#
loop_
_entity_poly.entity_id
_entity_poly.type
_entity_poly.pdbx_seq_one_letter_code
_entity_poly.pdbx_strand_id
1 'polypeptide(L)'
;MATPQDTPMTCPCCGDEATKTCSGCRDIRYCSAACQKSDWKIHKHLCKSLGQFPERPRKDMRRAIYFPPDGDKPVFTWLETYPGIGCAHVETEGIIDFGRSKGSISIPLNVRTMRPLSKRIELHYDDEFNFNYDCQNPALRTACNDVIRVSWRGPLLAYTGATSAETGDIMSVEDFPMHQYSALMAYLIKLNECSHESLNTFYRQLVAKKIQAARIVEAAKRLPGRPVFEGVEINEDHPAYLVKYGRLAKVIGRGAEPGEISPISQRIGMPLVAWKYPTLKMPSTQNKQGNEEVTAMFINIDTNEDQFGFAPLDWNGPKVADVLLTRGDQKTLDPDTAAAFAAYCHYHILPFVERALVKGSATKQYINRALEEVTPEKWALFQEQWQKLQAKSAEVGDTLVAGKPRMGLTLADYRSVVARFLP
;
A
#
# COMPACT_ATOMS: atom_id res chain seq x y z
N MET A 1 -27.08 11.45 -18.42
CA MET A 1 -27.13 11.75 -16.97
C MET A 1 -27.18 10.42 -16.25
N ALA A 2 -26.10 10.00 -15.61
CA ALA A 2 -26.09 8.78 -14.81
C ALA A 2 -26.78 9.07 -13.48
N THR A 3 -27.76 8.26 -13.11
CA THR A 3 -28.37 8.26 -11.78
C THR A 3 -27.30 7.93 -10.71
N PRO A 4 -27.40 8.48 -9.49
CA PRO A 4 -26.54 8.06 -8.39
C PRO A 4 -26.84 6.58 -8.12
N GLN A 5 -25.87 5.70 -8.35
CA GLN A 5 -25.99 4.31 -7.91
C GLN A 5 -26.04 4.32 -6.38
N ASP A 6 -27.20 3.94 -5.82
CA ASP A 6 -27.38 3.67 -4.39
C ASP A 6 -26.28 2.70 -3.95
N THR A 7 -25.39 3.16 -3.07
CA THR A 7 -24.45 2.27 -2.40
C THR A 7 -25.28 1.25 -1.59
N PRO A 8 -25.03 -0.08 -1.72
CA PRO A 8 -25.79 -1.07 -0.97
C PRO A 8 -25.68 -0.75 0.52
N MET A 9 -26.82 -0.56 1.19
CA MET A 9 -26.83 -0.33 2.64
C MET A 9 -26.35 -1.62 3.33
N THR A 10 -25.12 -1.60 3.85
CA THR A 10 -24.52 -2.73 4.57
C THR A 10 -24.77 -2.65 6.07
N CYS A 11 -24.84 -3.80 6.72
CA CYS A 11 -24.99 -3.92 8.16
C CYS A 11 -23.73 -3.37 8.87
N PRO A 12 -23.86 -2.43 9.82
CA PRO A 12 -22.71 -1.84 10.53
C PRO A 12 -21.96 -2.84 11.42
N CYS A 13 -22.58 -3.99 11.73
CA CYS A 13 -22.02 -5.01 12.62
C CYS A 13 -21.14 -6.02 11.90
N CYS A 14 -21.55 -6.49 10.71
CA CYS A 14 -20.88 -7.58 9.99
C CYS A 14 -20.52 -7.23 8.54
N GLY A 15 -21.09 -6.16 7.96
CA GLY A 15 -20.85 -5.76 6.58
C GLY A 15 -21.72 -6.46 5.54
N ASP A 16 -22.59 -7.41 5.95
CA ASP A 16 -23.52 -8.06 5.03
C ASP A 16 -24.61 -7.11 4.55
N GLU A 17 -25.31 -7.47 3.48
CA GLU A 17 -26.45 -6.70 2.98
C GLU A 17 -27.52 -6.51 4.07
N ALA A 18 -27.98 -5.27 4.26
CA ALA A 18 -28.91 -4.92 5.32
C ALA A 18 -30.31 -4.58 4.78
N THR A 19 -31.27 -5.45 5.08
CA THR A 19 -32.65 -5.33 4.62
C THR A 19 -33.62 -4.83 5.71
N LYS A 20 -33.22 -4.87 6.99
CA LYS A 20 -34.09 -4.51 8.12
C LYS A 20 -33.77 -3.12 8.65
N THR A 21 -34.64 -2.16 8.37
CA THR A 21 -34.52 -0.78 8.86
C THR A 21 -34.89 -0.67 10.35
N CYS A 22 -34.12 0.11 11.12
CA CYS A 22 -34.47 0.42 12.50
C CYS A 22 -35.80 1.20 12.55
N SER A 23 -36.77 0.70 13.30
CA SER A 23 -38.10 1.32 13.40
C SER A 23 -38.10 2.66 14.16
N GLY A 24 -37.08 2.91 14.98
CA GLY A 24 -36.94 4.14 15.75
C GLY A 24 -36.44 5.31 14.91
N CYS A 25 -35.19 5.24 14.42
CA CYS A 25 -34.56 6.34 13.67
C CYS A 25 -34.81 6.30 12.16
N ARG A 26 -35.12 5.12 11.60
CA ARG A 26 -35.26 4.86 10.15
C ARG A 26 -34.02 5.18 9.28
N ASP A 27 -32.88 5.45 9.92
CA ASP A 27 -31.64 5.92 9.26
C ASP A 27 -30.55 4.83 9.17
N ILE A 28 -30.69 3.73 9.94
CA ILE A 28 -29.78 2.58 9.93
C ILE A 28 -30.52 1.30 9.55
N ARG A 29 -29.80 0.38 8.88
CA ARG A 29 -30.30 -0.95 8.52
C ARG A 29 -29.38 -2.04 9.07
N TYR A 30 -29.96 -3.21 9.33
CA TYR A 30 -29.25 -4.41 9.76
C TYR A 30 -29.62 -5.61 8.89
N CYS A 31 -28.73 -6.61 8.81
CA CYS A 31 -29.03 -7.88 8.14
C CYS A 31 -29.99 -8.76 8.97
N SER A 32 -29.96 -8.63 10.30
CA SER A 32 -30.73 -9.47 11.23
C SER A 32 -31.10 -8.73 12.52
N ALA A 33 -32.12 -9.24 13.22
CA ALA A 33 -32.49 -8.76 14.56
C ALA A 33 -31.36 -8.98 15.59
N ALA A 34 -30.53 -10.00 15.40
CA ALA A 34 -29.36 -10.25 16.23
C ALA A 34 -28.33 -9.13 16.10
N CYS A 35 -28.00 -8.70 14.88
CA CYS A 35 -27.13 -7.54 14.64
C CYS A 35 -27.72 -6.26 15.23
N GLN A 36 -29.01 -6.00 15.03
CA GLN A 36 -29.69 -4.85 15.64
C GLN A 36 -29.59 -4.88 17.18
N LYS A 37 -29.87 -6.03 17.81
CA LYS A 37 -29.79 -6.18 19.27
C LYS A 37 -28.38 -6.00 19.81
N SER A 38 -27.36 -6.48 19.08
CA SER A 38 -25.95 -6.28 19.44
C SER A 38 -25.58 -4.80 19.41
N ASP A 39 -25.98 -4.10 18.35
CA ASP A 39 -25.70 -2.69 18.14
C ASP A 39 -26.50 -1.76 19.07
N TRP A 40 -27.69 -2.20 19.50
CA TRP A 40 -28.60 -1.43 20.35
C TRP A 40 -27.94 -0.86 21.60
N LYS A 41 -26.94 -1.55 22.16
CA LYS A 41 -26.18 -1.08 23.33
C LYS A 41 -25.65 0.34 23.12
N ILE A 42 -25.09 0.64 21.96
CA ILE A 42 -24.55 1.96 21.61
C ILE A 42 -25.58 2.80 20.84
N HIS A 43 -26.31 2.20 19.90
CA HIS A 43 -27.24 2.90 19.02
C HIS A 43 -28.39 3.62 19.74
N LYS A 44 -28.89 3.04 20.84
CA LYS A 44 -30.05 3.54 21.59
C LYS A 44 -29.93 5.00 22.04
N HIS A 45 -28.71 5.47 22.29
CA HIS A 45 -28.43 6.77 22.90
C HIS A 45 -28.81 7.94 21.98
N LEU A 46 -28.75 7.74 20.66
CA LEU A 46 -29.16 8.74 19.67
C LEU A 46 -30.33 8.30 18.79
N CYS A 47 -30.73 7.02 18.82
CA CYS A 47 -31.76 6.49 17.93
C CYS A 47 -33.05 7.31 17.92
N LYS A 48 -33.62 7.63 19.10
CA LYS A 48 -34.90 8.33 19.19
C LYS A 48 -34.75 9.85 19.03
N SER A 49 -33.60 10.42 19.39
CA SER A 49 -33.36 11.86 19.29
C SER A 49 -33.20 12.33 17.84
N LEU A 50 -32.88 11.43 16.90
CA LEU A 50 -32.82 11.80 15.48
C LEU A 50 -34.15 12.39 14.97
N GLY A 51 -35.28 11.82 15.40
CA GLY A 51 -36.60 12.33 15.04
C GLY A 51 -36.94 13.69 15.67
N GLN A 52 -36.23 14.07 16.73
CA GLN A 52 -36.32 15.39 17.38
C GLN A 52 -35.37 16.41 16.73
N PHE A 53 -34.59 15.98 15.74
CA PHE A 53 -33.63 16.80 15.01
C PHE A 53 -33.94 16.82 13.49
N PRO A 54 -35.19 17.13 13.07
CA PRO A 54 -35.63 16.87 11.71
C PRO A 54 -35.20 17.94 10.71
N GLU A 55 -35.24 19.22 11.10
CA GLU A 55 -35.16 20.33 10.16
C GLU A 55 -33.82 21.06 10.26
N ARG A 56 -33.15 21.13 9.11
CA ARG A 56 -31.88 21.83 8.93
C ARG A 56 -32.13 23.35 8.96
N PRO A 57 -31.50 24.12 9.87
CA PRO A 57 -31.77 25.55 9.99
C PRO A 57 -31.31 26.36 8.77
N ARG A 58 -30.15 26.01 8.20
CA ARG A 58 -29.55 26.66 7.04
C ARG A 58 -28.94 25.65 6.07
N LYS A 59 -28.85 25.99 4.79
CA LYS A 59 -28.36 25.07 3.73
C LYS A 59 -26.90 24.63 3.94
N ASP A 60 -26.09 25.46 4.57
CA ASP A 60 -24.68 25.27 4.92
C ASP A 60 -24.49 24.43 6.20
N MET A 61 -25.55 24.07 6.91
CA MET A 61 -25.47 23.25 8.12
C MET A 61 -25.57 21.76 7.84
N ARG A 62 -24.83 20.95 8.60
CA ARG A 62 -24.86 19.48 8.57
C ARG A 62 -25.04 18.92 9.96
N ARG A 63 -25.79 17.83 10.09
CA ARG A 63 -25.88 17.11 11.37
C ARG A 63 -24.51 16.57 11.73
N ALA A 64 -24.07 16.82 12.95
CA ALA A 64 -22.87 16.28 13.58
C ALA A 64 -23.25 15.68 14.95
N ILE A 65 -22.32 14.94 15.56
CA ILE A 65 -22.48 14.38 16.90
C ILE A 65 -21.57 15.14 17.86
N TYR A 66 -22.13 15.67 18.93
CA TYR A 66 -21.39 16.33 19.99
C TYR A 66 -21.45 15.53 21.29
N PHE A 67 -20.31 15.44 21.97
CA PHE A 67 -20.15 14.80 23.26
C PHE A 67 -19.75 15.86 24.30
N PRO A 68 -20.74 16.54 24.91
CA PRO A 68 -20.47 17.58 25.89
C PRO A 68 -19.76 17.02 27.15
N PRO A 69 -18.72 17.69 27.66
CA PRO A 69 -18.02 17.26 28.87
C PRO A 69 -18.89 17.40 30.13
N ASP A 70 -19.86 18.33 30.11
CA ASP A 70 -20.80 18.57 31.23
C ASP A 70 -22.17 17.89 31.02
N GLY A 71 -22.33 17.14 29.92
CA GLY A 71 -23.59 16.47 29.59
C GLY A 71 -23.58 14.97 29.90
N ASP A 72 -24.77 14.40 30.04
CA ASP A 72 -24.96 13.00 30.41
C ASP A 72 -24.98 12.03 29.20
N LYS A 73 -25.16 12.56 27.98
CA LYS A 73 -25.34 11.77 26.76
C LYS A 73 -24.82 12.48 25.51
N PRO A 74 -24.52 11.75 24.42
CA PRO A 74 -24.24 12.35 23.13
C PRO A 74 -25.49 13.05 22.58
N VAL A 75 -25.29 14.12 21.82
CA VAL A 75 -26.37 14.89 21.21
C VAL A 75 -26.08 15.15 19.73
N PHE A 76 -27.14 15.33 18.94
CA PHE A 76 -27.00 15.92 17.62
C PHE A 76 -26.76 17.42 17.75
N THR A 77 -25.93 17.96 16.88
CA THR A 77 -25.72 19.40 16.72
C THR A 77 -25.70 19.77 15.24
N TRP A 78 -26.01 21.03 14.94
CA TRP A 78 -25.88 21.58 13.59
C TRP A 78 -24.50 22.20 13.45
N LEU A 79 -23.71 21.62 12.56
CA LEU A 79 -22.37 22.08 12.23
C LEU A 79 -22.43 22.94 10.97
N GLU A 80 -21.99 24.18 11.05
CA GLU A 80 -21.85 25.04 9.87
C GLU A 80 -20.64 24.61 9.04
N THR A 81 -20.84 24.59 7.72
CA THR A 81 -19.87 24.06 6.75
C THR A 81 -19.72 25.02 5.60
N TYR A 82 -18.50 25.19 5.10
CA TYR A 82 -18.24 26.09 3.99
C TYR A 82 -17.26 25.45 2.99
N PRO A 83 -17.48 25.65 1.68
CA PRO A 83 -16.57 25.15 0.67
C PRO A 83 -15.23 25.90 0.80
N GLY A 84 -14.13 25.16 0.80
CA GLY A 84 -12.78 25.70 0.69
C GLY A 84 -12.10 25.28 -0.61
N ILE A 85 -10.93 25.86 -0.87
CA ILE A 85 -10.07 25.46 -1.98
C ILE A 85 -9.38 24.16 -1.56
N GLY A 86 -9.72 23.05 -2.22
CA GLY A 86 -9.10 21.74 -1.99
C GLY A 86 -9.71 20.92 -0.86
N CYS A 87 -10.47 21.51 0.07
CA CYS A 87 -11.22 20.78 1.10
C CYS A 87 -12.42 21.59 1.60
N ALA A 88 -13.40 20.94 2.21
CA ALA A 88 -14.48 21.60 2.95
C ALA A 88 -14.03 21.89 4.38
N HIS A 89 -14.50 23.01 4.91
CA HIS A 89 -14.23 23.43 6.28
C HIS A 89 -15.49 23.41 7.12
N VAL A 90 -15.31 23.45 8.44
CA VAL A 90 -16.38 23.41 9.44
C VAL A 90 -16.14 24.51 10.47
N GLU A 91 -17.21 25.20 10.88
CA GLU A 91 -17.16 26.13 12.00
C GLU A 91 -17.38 25.35 13.29
N THR A 92 -16.35 25.32 14.13
CA THR A 92 -16.38 24.58 15.39
C THR A 92 -16.51 25.48 16.60
N GLU A 93 -16.19 26.76 16.46
CA GLU A 93 -16.38 27.75 17.52
C GLU A 93 -17.87 27.88 17.85
N GLY A 94 -18.18 27.92 19.15
CA GLY A 94 -19.57 27.87 19.64
C GLY A 94 -20.16 26.46 19.80
N ILE A 95 -19.49 25.41 19.31
CA ILE A 95 -19.80 24.01 19.66
C ILE A 95 -18.72 23.46 20.59
N ILE A 96 -17.46 23.58 20.18
CA ILE A 96 -16.28 23.29 20.99
C ILE A 96 -15.50 24.58 21.12
N ASP A 97 -15.40 25.08 22.34
CA ASP A 97 -14.39 26.07 22.69
C ASP A 97 -13.09 25.29 22.93
N PHE A 98 -12.17 25.35 21.97
CA PHE A 98 -10.90 24.66 22.13
C PHE A 98 -10.11 25.38 23.23
N GLY A 99 -9.56 24.61 24.17
CA GLY A 99 -8.52 25.13 25.06
C GLY A 99 -7.28 25.56 24.28
N ARG A 100 -6.11 25.53 24.90
CA ARG A 100 -4.86 25.94 24.21
C ARG A 100 -4.43 24.97 23.10
N SER A 101 -5.03 23.77 23.02
CA SER A 101 -4.69 22.76 22.03
C SER A 101 -5.94 22.09 21.43
N LYS A 102 -6.04 22.14 20.10
CA LYS A 102 -7.05 21.43 19.31
C LYS A 102 -6.45 20.14 18.76
N GLY A 103 -7.10 19.01 19.06
CA GLY A 103 -6.78 17.70 18.48
C GLY A 103 -7.75 17.32 17.36
N SER A 104 -7.29 16.46 16.45
CA SER A 104 -8.14 15.85 15.43
C SER A 104 -7.77 14.40 15.12
N ILE A 105 -8.78 13.59 14.77
CA ILE A 105 -8.63 12.18 14.36
C ILE A 105 -9.53 11.93 13.15
N SER A 106 -8.95 11.40 12.07
CA SER A 106 -9.67 10.96 10.87
C SER A 106 -9.92 9.45 10.90
N ILE A 107 -11.16 8.99 10.81
CA ILE A 107 -11.51 7.56 10.88
C ILE A 107 -11.98 7.11 9.50
N PRO A 108 -11.17 6.32 8.76
CA PRO A 108 -11.51 5.88 7.42
C PRO A 108 -12.12 4.47 7.36
N LEU A 109 -12.21 3.76 8.49
CA LEU A 109 -12.51 2.33 8.56
C LEU A 109 -13.56 2.01 9.63
N ASN A 110 -14.48 1.10 9.33
CA ASN A 110 -15.31 0.47 10.36
C ASN A 110 -14.54 -0.68 11.02
N VAL A 111 -14.09 -0.49 12.26
CA VAL A 111 -13.28 -1.45 13.02
C VAL A 111 -14.01 -2.74 13.46
N ARG A 112 -15.33 -2.84 13.25
CA ARG A 112 -16.09 -4.10 13.45
C ARG A 112 -16.01 -4.99 12.22
N THR A 113 -16.15 -4.39 11.04
CA THR A 113 -16.19 -5.11 9.76
C THR A 113 -14.83 -5.16 9.06
N MET A 114 -13.89 -4.34 9.51
CA MET A 114 -12.59 -4.08 8.87
C MET A 114 -12.72 -3.64 7.41
N ARG A 115 -13.83 -2.99 7.06
CA ARG A 115 -14.08 -2.42 5.72
C ARG A 115 -13.98 -0.90 5.71
N PRO A 116 -13.52 -0.28 4.59
CA PRO A 116 -13.54 1.16 4.41
C PRO A 116 -14.94 1.74 4.65
N LEU A 117 -15.00 2.91 5.27
CA LEU A 117 -16.23 3.69 5.32
C LEU A 117 -16.44 4.37 3.96
N SER A 118 -17.70 4.48 3.51
CA SER A 118 -18.02 5.19 2.27
C SER A 118 -17.71 6.69 2.35
N LYS A 119 -17.66 7.24 3.57
CA LYS A 119 -17.30 8.61 3.92
C LYS A 119 -16.47 8.55 5.21
N ARG A 120 -15.47 9.42 5.34
CA ARG A 120 -14.66 9.46 6.56
C ARG A 120 -15.44 10.10 7.70
N ILE A 121 -15.13 9.69 8.92
CA ILE A 121 -15.58 10.37 10.14
C ILE A 121 -14.41 11.20 10.65
N GLU A 122 -14.60 12.48 10.87
CA GLU A 122 -13.59 13.35 11.49
C GLU A 122 -14.01 13.68 12.91
N LEU A 123 -13.04 13.64 13.82
CA LEU A 123 -13.19 14.04 15.20
C LEU A 123 -12.38 15.30 15.43
N HIS A 124 -13.01 16.31 15.99
CA HIS A 124 -12.34 17.45 16.60
C HIS A 124 -12.56 17.42 18.10
N TYR A 125 -11.53 17.74 18.87
CA TYR A 125 -11.57 17.67 20.32
C TYR A 125 -10.59 18.63 20.98
N ASP A 126 -10.82 18.88 22.27
CA ASP A 126 -9.88 19.56 23.14
C ASP A 126 -8.87 18.56 23.72
N ASP A 127 -7.58 18.78 23.45
CA ASP A 127 -6.47 17.92 23.90
C ASP A 127 -5.91 18.37 25.28
N GLU A 128 -6.50 19.40 25.90
CA GLU A 128 -6.14 19.85 27.27
C GLU A 128 -6.89 19.09 28.38
N PHE A 129 -7.03 17.78 28.21
CA PHE A 129 -7.85 16.93 29.07
C PHE A 129 -7.53 17.04 30.58
N ASN A 130 -6.28 17.34 30.96
CA ASN A 130 -5.85 17.44 32.36
C ASN A 130 -6.00 18.83 33.01
N PHE A 131 -6.22 19.89 32.22
CA PHE A 131 -6.21 21.26 32.75
C PHE A 131 -7.62 21.81 32.97
N ASN A 132 -8.55 21.44 32.09
CA ASN A 132 -9.89 22.04 32.06
C ASN A 132 -11.00 21.07 32.52
N TYR A 133 -10.67 19.79 32.79
CA TYR A 133 -11.67 18.75 33.05
C TYR A 133 -11.29 17.81 34.20
N ASP A 134 -12.12 17.78 35.24
CA ASP A 134 -11.88 17.02 36.47
C ASP A 134 -12.18 15.52 36.34
N CYS A 135 -13.03 15.14 35.39
CA CYS A 135 -13.49 13.77 35.22
C CYS A 135 -13.56 13.35 33.76
N GLN A 136 -13.67 12.03 33.53
CA GLN A 136 -13.90 11.48 32.19
C GLN A 136 -15.26 11.93 31.67
N ASN A 137 -15.30 12.36 30.40
CA ASN A 137 -16.47 12.91 29.73
C ASN A 137 -17.69 11.97 29.91
N PRO A 138 -18.72 12.38 30.68
CA PRO A 138 -19.85 11.52 31.01
C PRO A 138 -20.68 11.15 29.77
N ALA A 139 -20.85 12.06 28.81
CA ALA A 139 -21.53 11.78 27.55
C ALA A 139 -20.84 10.65 26.77
N LEU A 140 -19.51 10.64 26.69
CA LEU A 140 -18.73 9.58 26.07
C LEU A 140 -18.85 8.24 26.82
N ARG A 141 -18.77 8.29 28.16
CA ARG A 141 -18.98 7.10 29.01
C ARG A 141 -20.35 6.48 28.78
N THR A 142 -21.41 7.29 28.81
CA THR A 142 -22.78 6.85 28.53
C THR A 142 -22.87 6.26 27.12
N ALA A 143 -22.39 6.98 26.10
CA ALA A 143 -22.44 6.53 24.71
C ALA A 143 -21.78 5.16 24.50
N CYS A 144 -20.68 4.91 25.21
CA CYS A 144 -19.94 3.66 25.17
C CYS A 144 -20.43 2.62 26.21
N ASN A 145 -21.46 2.89 27.00
CA ASN A 145 -21.88 2.08 28.17
C ASN A 145 -20.70 1.70 29.09
N ASP A 146 -19.88 2.67 29.45
CA ASP A 146 -18.73 2.54 30.35
C ASP A 146 -17.62 1.57 29.90
N VAL A 147 -17.66 1.07 28.66
CA VAL A 147 -16.58 0.21 28.12
C VAL A 147 -15.46 0.98 27.41
N ILE A 148 -15.55 2.30 27.33
CA ILE A 148 -14.48 3.14 26.77
C ILE A 148 -13.26 3.10 27.70
N ARG A 149 -12.12 2.65 27.18
CA ARG A 149 -10.90 2.46 27.97
C ARG A 149 -10.02 3.71 28.04
N VAL A 150 -10.14 4.61 27.05
CA VAL A 150 -9.41 5.88 27.06
C VAL A 150 -10.12 6.85 28.01
N SER A 151 -9.39 7.43 28.95
CA SER A 151 -9.90 8.42 29.92
C SER A 151 -10.06 9.80 29.27
N TRP A 152 -10.88 9.87 28.23
CA TRP A 152 -11.16 11.10 27.49
C TRP A 152 -12.00 12.05 28.33
N ARG A 153 -11.53 13.28 28.55
CA ARG A 153 -12.18 14.22 29.49
C ARG A 153 -12.84 15.42 28.81
N GLY A 154 -12.22 15.95 27.75
CA GLY A 154 -12.72 17.13 27.05
C GLY A 154 -13.91 16.86 26.10
N PRO A 155 -14.46 17.93 25.50
CA PRO A 155 -15.47 17.87 24.44
C PRO A 155 -14.95 17.13 23.21
N LEU A 156 -15.88 16.48 22.50
CA LEU A 156 -15.61 15.81 21.24
C LEU A 156 -16.74 16.07 20.25
N LEU A 157 -16.39 16.44 19.02
CA LEU A 157 -17.30 16.70 17.92
C LEU A 157 -16.94 15.78 16.78
N ALA A 158 -17.92 15.01 16.30
CA ALA A 158 -17.77 14.11 15.17
C ALA A 158 -18.64 14.57 14.00
N TYR A 159 -18.04 14.65 12.83
CA TYR A 159 -18.74 14.93 11.57
C TYR A 159 -18.25 13.97 10.47
N THR A 160 -18.91 13.98 9.31
CA THR A 160 -18.54 13.10 8.20
C THR A 160 -18.58 13.82 6.88
N GLY A 161 -17.82 13.32 5.91
CA GLY A 161 -17.87 13.82 4.55
C GLY A 161 -17.23 12.90 3.52
N ALA A 162 -17.57 13.15 2.26
CA ALA A 162 -16.93 12.52 1.12
C ALA A 162 -15.50 13.03 0.98
N THR A 163 -14.57 12.13 0.67
CA THR A 163 -13.14 12.47 0.58
C THR A 163 -12.60 12.43 -0.84
N SER A 164 -11.58 13.23 -1.09
CA SER A 164 -10.74 13.12 -2.29
C SER A 164 -10.06 11.74 -2.32
N ALA A 165 -10.12 11.08 -3.48
CA ALA A 165 -9.37 9.83 -3.68
C ALA A 165 -7.85 10.07 -3.68
N GLU A 166 -7.40 11.27 -4.06
CA GLU A 166 -5.98 11.60 -4.19
C GLU A 166 -5.37 12.05 -2.86
N THR A 167 -6.02 12.98 -2.16
CA THR A 167 -5.47 13.59 -0.94
C THR A 167 -6.05 12.99 0.35
N GLY A 168 -7.22 12.36 0.26
CA GLY A 168 -7.96 11.88 1.43
C GLY A 168 -8.67 12.98 2.22
N ASP A 169 -8.59 14.23 1.79
CA ASP A 169 -9.25 15.37 2.43
C ASP A 169 -10.77 15.31 2.24
N ILE A 170 -11.54 15.79 3.23
CA ILE A 170 -12.99 15.93 3.07
C ILE A 170 -13.28 17.04 2.07
N MET A 171 -13.96 16.68 0.98
CA MET A 171 -14.38 17.60 -0.09
C MET A 171 -15.78 18.17 0.15
N SER A 172 -16.63 17.41 0.86
CA SER A 172 -17.98 17.86 1.20
C SER A 172 -18.44 17.22 2.51
N VAL A 173 -18.81 18.06 3.48
CA VAL A 173 -19.39 17.62 4.74
C VAL A 173 -20.86 17.24 4.53
N GLU A 174 -21.29 16.17 5.18
CA GLU A 174 -22.60 15.55 5.02
C GLU A 174 -23.30 15.32 6.36
N ASP A 175 -24.61 15.08 6.31
CA ASP A 175 -25.36 14.80 7.52
C ASP A 175 -24.91 13.47 8.12
N PHE A 176 -24.50 13.51 9.38
CA PHE A 176 -23.99 12.33 10.09
C PHE A 176 -25.06 11.23 10.22
N PRO A 177 -24.86 10.06 9.59
CA PRO A 177 -25.86 9.01 9.61
C PRO A 177 -25.64 8.05 10.79
N MET A 178 -26.70 7.37 11.23
CA MET A 178 -26.69 6.48 12.38
C MET A 178 -25.81 5.23 12.17
N HIS A 179 -25.57 4.80 10.93
CA HIS A 179 -24.62 3.73 10.64
C HIS A 179 -23.16 4.13 10.94
N GLN A 180 -22.81 5.40 10.69
CA GLN A 180 -21.49 5.92 11.06
C GLN A 180 -21.38 6.20 12.55
N TYR A 181 -22.46 6.58 13.24
CA TYR A 181 -22.45 6.65 14.71
C TYR A 181 -22.07 5.30 15.32
N SER A 182 -22.60 4.22 14.75
CA SER A 182 -22.27 2.86 15.19
C SER A 182 -20.79 2.51 14.95
N ALA A 183 -20.24 2.93 13.80
CA ALA A 183 -18.81 2.78 13.49
C ALA A 183 -17.91 3.63 14.40
N LEU A 184 -18.30 4.89 14.67
CA LEU A 184 -17.61 5.80 15.57
C LEU A 184 -17.51 5.23 16.99
N MET A 185 -18.63 4.78 17.55
CA MET A 185 -18.63 4.20 18.91
C MET A 185 -17.78 2.93 18.96
N ALA A 186 -17.82 2.09 17.91
CA ALA A 186 -16.93 0.93 17.84
C ALA A 186 -15.45 1.31 17.81
N TYR A 187 -15.10 2.37 17.07
CA TYR A 187 -13.74 2.91 17.02
C TYR A 187 -13.29 3.43 18.39
N LEU A 188 -14.07 4.29 19.04
CA LEU A 188 -13.73 4.86 20.36
C LEU A 188 -13.56 3.78 21.44
N ILE A 189 -14.37 2.72 21.42
CA ILE A 189 -14.23 1.58 22.34
C ILE A 189 -12.91 0.82 22.11
N LYS A 190 -12.48 0.67 20.85
CA LYS A 190 -11.27 -0.09 20.48
C LYS A 190 -9.96 0.71 20.53
N LEU A 191 -10.00 2.02 20.72
CA LEU A 191 -8.81 2.89 20.68
C LEU A 191 -7.66 2.48 21.62
N ASN A 192 -7.94 1.75 22.72
CA ASN A 192 -6.89 1.27 23.62
C ASN A 192 -6.30 -0.11 23.23
N GLU A 193 -6.94 -0.83 22.30
CA GLU A 193 -6.45 -2.13 21.81
C GLU A 193 -5.59 -1.98 20.54
N CYS A 194 -5.88 -0.95 19.73
CA CYS A 194 -5.16 -0.63 18.51
C CYS A 194 -4.96 0.89 18.43
N SER A 195 -3.72 1.32 18.22
CA SER A 195 -3.45 2.75 18.01
C SER A 195 -4.08 3.25 16.71
N HIS A 196 -4.46 4.53 16.69
CA HIS A 196 -4.93 5.22 15.49
C HIS A 196 -3.99 5.03 14.29
N GLU A 197 -2.67 5.12 14.51
CA GLU A 197 -1.66 4.93 13.46
C GLU A 197 -1.64 3.51 12.87
N SER A 198 -1.87 2.49 13.71
CA SER A 198 -1.93 1.09 13.25
C SER A 198 -3.14 0.87 12.34
N LEU A 199 -4.30 1.42 12.72
CA LEU A 199 -5.52 1.34 11.92
C LEU A 199 -5.41 2.13 10.61
N ASN A 200 -4.79 3.31 10.63
CA ASN A 200 -4.51 4.07 9.41
C ASN A 200 -3.55 3.32 8.48
N THR A 201 -2.53 2.68 9.04
CA THR A 201 -1.59 1.87 8.25
C THR A 201 -2.29 0.68 7.61
N PHE A 202 -3.14 -0.04 8.36
CA PHE A 202 -3.98 -1.10 7.80
C PHE A 202 -4.91 -0.58 6.70
N TYR A 203 -5.59 0.54 6.93
CA TYR A 203 -6.46 1.17 5.94
C TYR A 203 -5.71 1.50 4.66
N ARG A 204 -4.55 2.17 4.75
CA ARG A 204 -3.69 2.50 3.60
C ARG A 204 -3.36 1.24 2.80
N GLN A 205 -2.96 0.16 3.48
CA GLN A 205 -2.63 -1.10 2.81
C GLN A 205 -3.83 -1.78 2.14
N LEU A 206 -5.03 -1.61 2.70
CA LEU A 206 -6.27 -2.18 2.18
C LEU A 206 -6.73 -1.48 0.91
N VAL A 207 -6.62 -0.14 0.87
CA VAL A 207 -7.11 0.68 -0.26
C VAL A 207 -6.04 1.00 -1.31
N ALA A 208 -4.76 0.79 -0.97
CA ALA A 208 -3.66 1.02 -1.91
C ALA A 208 -3.85 0.18 -3.17
N LYS A 209 -3.58 0.82 -4.31
CA LYS A 209 -3.58 0.13 -5.60
C LYS A 209 -2.59 -1.04 -5.55
N LYS A 210 -3.06 -2.21 -5.98
CA LYS A 210 -2.22 -3.39 -6.14
C LYS A 210 -1.49 -3.33 -7.47
N ILE A 211 -0.21 -3.68 -7.43
CA ILE A 211 0.69 -3.71 -8.58
C ILE A 211 1.31 -5.10 -8.62
N GLN A 212 1.21 -5.75 -9.79
CA GLN A 212 1.90 -7.00 -10.06
C GLN A 212 3.41 -6.74 -10.09
N ALA A 213 4.15 -7.53 -9.33
CA ALA A 213 5.61 -7.54 -9.25
C ALA A 213 6.13 -8.97 -9.39
N ALA A 214 7.45 -9.12 -9.47
CA ALA A 214 8.10 -10.42 -9.48
C ALA A 214 8.91 -10.61 -8.18
N ARG A 215 8.90 -11.81 -7.62
CA ARG A 215 9.80 -12.23 -6.54
C ARG A 215 10.81 -13.21 -7.12
N ILE A 216 12.09 -12.94 -6.87
CA ILE A 216 13.18 -13.85 -7.17
C ILE A 216 13.42 -14.67 -5.91
N VAL A 217 13.11 -15.96 -5.98
CA VAL A 217 13.19 -16.89 -4.86
C VAL A 217 14.50 -17.67 -4.95
N GLU A 218 15.46 -17.38 -4.08
CA GLU A 218 16.79 -18.03 -4.14
C GLU A 218 16.66 -19.53 -3.86
N ALA A 219 15.87 -19.88 -2.84
CA ALA A 219 15.66 -21.27 -2.43
C ALA A 219 15.00 -22.14 -3.51
N ALA A 220 14.31 -21.55 -4.50
CA ALA A 220 13.66 -22.29 -5.58
C ALA A 220 14.67 -23.11 -6.40
N LYS A 221 15.94 -22.66 -6.49
CA LYS A 221 17.01 -23.39 -7.18
C LYS A 221 17.28 -24.78 -6.61
N ARG A 222 16.88 -25.04 -5.36
CA ARG A 222 17.10 -26.29 -4.63
C ARG A 222 15.82 -27.12 -4.49
N LEU A 223 14.69 -26.61 -4.98
CA LEU A 223 13.37 -27.21 -4.83
C LEU A 223 12.83 -27.60 -6.23
N PRO A 224 12.71 -28.89 -6.54
CA PRO A 224 12.16 -29.34 -7.82
C PRO A 224 10.77 -28.75 -8.09
N GLY A 225 10.57 -28.20 -9.29
CA GLY A 225 9.28 -27.68 -9.75
C GLY A 225 8.91 -26.28 -9.23
N ARG A 226 9.71 -25.66 -8.36
CA ARG A 226 9.46 -24.28 -7.91
C ARG A 226 10.09 -23.28 -8.89
N PRO A 227 9.33 -22.30 -9.42
CA PRO A 227 9.90 -21.30 -10.32
C PRO A 227 10.81 -20.33 -9.55
N VAL A 228 11.92 -19.93 -10.17
CA VAL A 228 12.84 -18.92 -9.61
C VAL A 228 12.19 -17.54 -9.57
N PHE A 229 11.33 -17.23 -10.54
CA PHE A 229 10.57 -15.99 -10.63
C PHE A 229 9.09 -16.28 -10.35
N GLU A 230 8.56 -15.70 -9.28
CA GLU A 230 7.16 -15.86 -8.87
C GLU A 230 6.42 -14.52 -8.99
N GLY A 231 5.18 -14.55 -9.46
CA GLY A 231 4.31 -13.37 -9.42
C GLY A 231 3.86 -13.06 -8.01
N VAL A 232 3.95 -11.79 -7.62
CA VAL A 232 3.46 -11.30 -6.32
C VAL A 232 2.73 -9.97 -6.50
N GLU A 233 1.72 -9.72 -5.68
CA GLU A 233 1.06 -8.43 -5.63
C GLU A 233 1.62 -7.59 -4.47
N ILE A 234 1.95 -6.34 -4.76
CA ILE A 234 2.40 -5.36 -3.77
C ILE A 234 1.57 -4.09 -3.88
N ASN A 235 1.65 -3.23 -2.87
CA ASN A 235 0.98 -1.94 -2.91
C ASN A 235 1.81 -0.88 -3.64
N GLU A 236 1.17 0.14 -4.20
CA GLU A 236 1.82 1.30 -4.80
C GLU A 236 2.67 2.15 -3.83
N ASP A 237 2.42 2.01 -2.52
CA ASP A 237 3.17 2.65 -1.44
C ASP A 237 4.30 1.76 -0.87
N HIS A 238 4.59 0.63 -1.51
CA HIS A 238 5.63 -0.30 -1.06
C HIS A 238 7.01 0.39 -0.96
N PRO A 239 7.82 0.12 0.08
CA PRO A 239 9.13 0.76 0.29
C PRO A 239 10.10 0.70 -0.90
N ALA A 240 9.98 -0.32 -1.75
CA ALA A 240 10.74 -0.42 -3.01
C ALA A 240 10.67 0.88 -3.82
N TYR A 241 9.50 1.52 -3.90
CA TYR A 241 9.29 2.74 -4.68
C TYR A 241 9.84 4.02 -4.04
N LEU A 242 10.36 3.96 -2.82
CA LEU A 242 10.98 5.11 -2.17
C LEU A 242 12.26 5.57 -2.88
N VAL A 243 12.83 4.73 -3.74
CA VAL A 243 14.01 5.07 -4.57
C VAL A 243 13.82 6.37 -5.37
N LYS A 244 12.59 6.68 -5.79
CA LYS A 244 12.27 7.91 -6.53
C LYS A 244 12.51 9.20 -5.74
N TYR A 245 12.61 9.11 -4.41
CA TYR A 245 12.86 10.26 -3.53
C TYR A 245 14.34 10.45 -3.17
N GLY A 246 15.24 9.58 -3.65
CA GLY A 246 16.68 9.69 -3.43
C GLY A 246 17.04 9.85 -1.95
N ARG A 247 17.74 10.94 -1.61
CA ARG A 247 18.20 11.22 -0.23
C ARG A 247 17.06 11.38 0.79
N LEU A 248 15.85 11.69 0.34
CA LEU A 248 14.68 11.85 1.22
C LEU A 248 13.98 10.53 1.54
N ALA A 249 14.37 9.42 0.89
CA ALA A 249 13.73 8.12 1.05
C ALA A 249 13.64 7.65 2.51
N LYS A 250 14.70 7.81 3.32
CA LYS A 250 14.69 7.36 4.72
C LYS A 250 13.76 8.19 5.61
N VAL A 251 13.63 9.49 5.33
CA VAL A 251 12.74 10.41 6.05
C VAL A 251 11.29 10.08 5.72
N ILE A 252 10.96 9.96 4.43
CA ILE A 252 9.61 9.64 3.95
C ILE A 252 9.20 8.22 4.36
N GLY A 253 10.11 7.26 4.21
CA GLY A 253 9.92 5.85 4.53
C GLY A 253 9.96 5.51 6.02
N ARG A 254 10.12 6.51 6.92
CA ARG A 254 10.18 6.32 8.38
C ARG A 254 11.16 5.21 8.79
N GLY A 255 12.34 5.18 8.18
CA GLY A 255 13.38 4.18 8.44
C GLY A 255 13.32 2.92 7.57
N ALA A 256 12.34 2.77 6.68
CA ALA A 256 12.37 1.72 5.66
C ALA A 256 13.48 1.98 4.63
N GLU A 257 14.22 0.94 4.28
CA GLU A 257 15.24 1.03 3.23
C GLU A 257 14.57 1.02 1.84
N PRO A 258 14.93 1.97 0.94
CA PRO A 258 14.39 2.01 -0.42
C PRO A 258 14.91 0.83 -1.26
N GLY A 259 14.27 0.59 -2.40
CA GLY A 259 14.84 -0.28 -3.41
C GLY A 259 16.00 0.38 -4.16
N GLU A 260 16.68 -0.39 -4.99
CA GLU A 260 17.78 0.06 -5.84
C GLU A 260 17.46 -0.25 -7.31
N ILE A 261 17.80 0.66 -8.22
CA ILE A 261 17.55 0.49 -9.66
C ILE A 261 18.70 -0.28 -10.30
N SER A 262 18.40 -1.30 -11.11
CA SER A 262 19.41 -1.99 -11.92
C SER A 262 19.96 -1.03 -13.01
N PRO A 263 21.29 -0.82 -13.10
CA PRO A 263 21.88 0.06 -14.12
C PRO A 263 21.52 -0.36 -15.55
N ILE A 264 21.58 -1.67 -15.81
CA ILE A 264 21.23 -2.25 -17.12
C ILE A 264 19.76 -1.95 -17.47
N SER A 265 18.86 -2.17 -16.50
CA SER A 265 17.41 -1.98 -16.68
C SER A 265 17.04 -0.52 -16.99
N GLN A 266 17.74 0.42 -16.36
CA GLN A 266 17.54 1.86 -16.56
C GLN A 266 17.89 2.25 -18.00
N ARG A 267 18.99 1.71 -18.53
CA ARG A 267 19.50 2.03 -19.87
C ARG A 267 18.64 1.46 -21.00
N ILE A 268 17.97 0.32 -20.79
CA ILE A 268 16.99 -0.24 -21.75
C ILE A 268 15.60 0.42 -21.67
N GLY A 269 15.42 1.46 -20.84
CA GLY A 269 14.14 2.16 -20.70
C GLY A 269 13.08 1.42 -19.88
N MET A 270 13.46 0.38 -19.13
CA MET A 270 12.59 -0.35 -18.22
C MET A 270 13.26 -0.41 -16.83
N PRO A 271 13.30 0.70 -16.06
CA PRO A 271 14.00 0.73 -14.79
C PRO A 271 13.36 -0.27 -13.82
N LEU A 272 14.06 -1.36 -13.54
CA LEU A 272 13.67 -2.36 -12.56
C LEU A 272 14.31 -2.01 -11.21
N VAL A 273 13.46 -1.94 -10.20
CA VAL A 273 13.84 -1.68 -8.82
C VAL A 273 13.84 -2.99 -8.06
N ALA A 274 15.01 -3.37 -7.53
CA ALA A 274 15.15 -4.51 -6.64
C ALA A 274 15.06 -4.06 -5.18
N TRP A 275 14.36 -4.83 -4.36
CA TRP A 275 14.20 -4.58 -2.93
C TRP A 275 14.41 -5.88 -2.16
N LYS A 276 15.32 -5.86 -1.19
CA LYS A 276 15.66 -7.04 -0.39
C LYS A 276 14.56 -7.31 0.62
N TYR A 277 14.06 -8.54 0.67
CA TYR A 277 13.20 -8.93 1.77
C TYR A 277 13.97 -8.81 3.09
N PRO A 278 13.36 -8.30 4.18
CA PRO A 278 13.98 -8.26 5.49
C PRO A 278 14.26 -9.71 5.92
N THR A 279 15.50 -10.15 5.80
CA THR A 279 15.88 -11.47 6.29
C THR A 279 15.74 -11.49 7.80
N LEU A 280 14.94 -12.42 8.34
CA LEU A 280 15.16 -12.92 9.69
C LEU A 280 16.64 -13.33 9.75
N LYS A 281 17.40 -12.83 10.74
CA LYS A 281 18.86 -13.07 10.86
C LYS A 281 19.16 -14.56 10.64
N MET A 282 19.60 -14.94 9.44
CA MET A 282 19.99 -16.31 9.15
C MET A 282 21.40 -16.52 9.71
N PRO A 283 21.68 -17.69 10.33
CA PRO A 283 23.04 -18.04 10.75
C PRO A 283 23.99 -17.98 9.55
N SER A 284 25.17 -17.39 9.76
CA SER A 284 26.18 -17.04 8.75
C SER A 284 26.82 -18.21 8.00
N THR A 285 26.34 -19.45 8.16
CA THR A 285 27.10 -20.66 7.84
C THR A 285 26.48 -21.56 6.77
N GLN A 286 25.30 -21.25 6.20
CA GLN A 286 24.59 -22.21 5.33
C GLN A 286 24.33 -21.82 3.87
N ASN A 287 24.49 -20.56 3.45
CA ASN A 287 24.44 -20.20 2.02
C ASN A 287 25.84 -19.86 1.52
N LYS A 288 26.37 -20.69 0.59
CA LYS A 288 27.57 -20.36 -0.21
C LYS A 288 27.20 -19.85 -1.62
N GLN A 289 25.98 -20.10 -2.07
CA GLN A 289 25.45 -19.63 -3.35
C GLN A 289 24.50 -18.45 -3.10
N GLY A 290 24.71 -17.33 -3.78
CA GLY A 290 23.81 -16.17 -3.74
C GLY A 290 22.82 -16.16 -4.89
N ASN A 291 22.03 -15.10 -4.97
CA ASN A 291 21.13 -14.85 -6.10
C ASN A 291 21.91 -14.32 -7.32
N GLU A 292 22.50 -15.24 -8.09
CA GLU A 292 23.31 -14.95 -9.29
C GLU A 292 22.54 -14.15 -10.37
N GLU A 293 21.22 -14.33 -10.46
CA GLU A 293 20.35 -13.58 -11.36
C GLU A 293 20.38 -12.09 -10.99
N VAL A 294 20.18 -11.78 -9.71
CA VAL A 294 20.24 -10.41 -9.21
C VAL A 294 21.65 -9.84 -9.34
N THR A 295 22.68 -10.64 -9.06
CA THR A 295 24.08 -10.21 -9.27
C THR A 295 24.30 -9.79 -10.72
N ALA A 296 23.87 -10.59 -11.70
CA ALA A 296 23.98 -10.24 -13.11
C ALA A 296 23.18 -8.98 -13.48
N MET A 297 21.98 -8.81 -12.93
CA MET A 297 21.13 -7.62 -13.16
C MET A 297 21.76 -6.33 -12.62
N PHE A 298 22.59 -6.41 -11.57
CA PHE A 298 23.19 -5.25 -10.90
C PHE A 298 24.65 -4.99 -11.27
N ILE A 299 25.16 -5.65 -12.31
CA ILE A 299 26.49 -5.34 -12.84
C ILE A 299 26.53 -3.88 -13.29
N ASN A 300 27.51 -3.15 -12.77
CA ASN A 300 27.74 -1.78 -13.17
C ASN A 300 28.29 -1.72 -14.60
N ILE A 301 27.54 -1.07 -15.47
CA ILE A 301 27.94 -0.78 -16.85
C ILE A 301 28.25 0.71 -17.07
N ASP A 302 27.73 1.59 -16.20
CA ASP A 302 27.77 3.06 -16.37
C ASP A 302 28.86 3.76 -15.54
N THR A 303 29.72 3.02 -14.85
CA THR A 303 30.71 3.58 -13.93
C THR A 303 32.06 3.86 -14.60
N ASN A 304 32.97 4.52 -13.88
CA ASN A 304 34.38 4.59 -14.27
C ASN A 304 34.98 3.17 -14.47
N GLU A 305 36.14 3.11 -15.15
CA GLU A 305 36.81 1.84 -15.49
C GLU A 305 37.02 0.92 -14.27
N ASP A 306 37.14 1.48 -13.06
CA ASP A 306 37.41 0.71 -11.84
C ASP A 306 36.21 -0.07 -11.29
N GLN A 307 34.98 0.40 -11.53
CA GLN A 307 33.76 -0.27 -11.05
C GLN A 307 33.01 -1.00 -12.16
N PHE A 308 33.41 -0.81 -13.43
CA PHE A 308 32.78 -1.48 -14.56
C PHE A 308 32.88 -3.00 -14.42
N GLY A 309 31.78 -3.70 -14.69
CA GLY A 309 31.72 -5.15 -14.68
C GLY A 309 31.57 -5.80 -13.31
N PHE A 310 31.45 -5.00 -12.24
CA PHE A 310 31.22 -5.50 -10.89
C PHE A 310 29.86 -5.05 -10.38
N ALA A 311 29.09 -5.99 -9.80
CA ALA A 311 27.91 -5.64 -9.02
C ALA A 311 28.33 -5.09 -7.65
N PRO A 312 27.57 -4.14 -7.06
CA PRO A 312 27.81 -3.66 -5.69
C PRO A 312 27.88 -4.83 -4.70
N LEU A 313 28.70 -4.71 -3.65
CA LEU A 313 28.87 -5.77 -2.62
C LEU A 313 27.54 -6.26 -2.03
N ASP A 314 26.58 -5.35 -1.94
CA ASP A 314 25.22 -5.60 -1.46
C ASP A 314 24.38 -6.49 -2.37
N TRP A 315 24.74 -6.58 -3.65
CA TRP A 315 24.12 -7.44 -4.67
C TRP A 315 25.06 -8.53 -5.17
N ASN A 316 26.25 -8.62 -4.58
CA ASN A 316 27.33 -9.52 -4.96
C ASN A 316 27.70 -10.42 -3.79
N GLY A 317 27.10 -11.61 -3.73
CA GLY A 317 27.53 -12.65 -2.80
C GLY A 317 26.42 -13.53 -2.21
N PRO A 318 26.79 -14.47 -1.33
CA PRO A 318 25.91 -15.52 -0.79
C PRO A 318 24.76 -15.02 0.10
N LYS A 319 24.74 -13.72 0.43
CA LYS A 319 23.78 -13.10 1.34
C LYS A 319 22.57 -12.49 0.62
N VAL A 320 22.54 -12.50 -0.71
CA VAL A 320 21.37 -12.03 -1.46
C VAL A 320 20.29 -13.09 -1.33
N ALA A 321 19.34 -12.84 -0.42
CA ALA A 321 18.19 -13.69 -0.16
C ALA A 321 17.13 -13.53 -1.26
N ASP A 322 15.86 -13.75 -0.91
CA ASP A 322 14.77 -13.42 -1.81
C ASP A 322 14.75 -11.91 -2.09
N VAL A 323 14.42 -11.56 -3.34
CA VAL A 323 14.41 -10.18 -3.82
C VAL A 323 13.07 -9.90 -4.48
N LEU A 324 12.46 -8.78 -4.12
CA LEU A 324 11.31 -8.24 -4.82
C LEU A 324 11.82 -7.40 -5.99
N LEU A 325 11.30 -7.63 -7.19
CA LEU A 325 11.60 -6.86 -8.39
C LEU A 325 10.33 -6.16 -8.87
N THR A 326 10.43 -4.85 -9.11
CA THR A 326 9.30 -4.00 -9.50
C THR A 326 9.72 -3.08 -10.64
N ARG A 327 8.78 -2.49 -11.38
CA ARG A 327 9.12 -1.38 -12.29
C ARG A 327 9.12 -0.06 -11.54
N GLY A 328 10.16 0.76 -11.73
CA GLY A 328 10.28 2.09 -11.12
C GLY A 328 9.20 3.08 -11.55
N ASP A 329 8.55 2.84 -12.70
CA ASP A 329 7.38 3.61 -13.16
C ASP A 329 6.04 3.13 -12.57
N GLN A 330 6.08 2.21 -11.58
CA GLN A 330 4.91 1.64 -10.91
C GLN A 330 3.90 0.94 -11.85
N LYS A 331 4.35 0.53 -13.04
CA LYS A 331 3.58 -0.39 -13.90
C LYS A 331 3.79 -1.84 -13.46
N THR A 332 2.89 -2.70 -13.91
CA THR A 332 2.96 -4.15 -13.67
C THR A 332 4.24 -4.75 -14.24
N LEU A 333 4.88 -5.61 -13.47
CA LEU A 333 5.99 -6.45 -13.91
C LEU A 333 5.54 -7.92 -13.89
N ASP A 334 5.45 -8.50 -15.07
CA ASP A 334 5.19 -9.91 -15.23
C ASP A 334 6.44 -10.76 -14.90
N PRO A 335 6.31 -11.92 -14.21
CA PRO A 335 7.43 -12.78 -13.87
C PRO A 335 8.26 -13.27 -15.05
N ASP A 336 7.66 -13.53 -16.22
CA ASP A 336 8.39 -13.97 -17.41
C ASP A 336 9.21 -12.83 -17.99
N THR A 337 8.73 -11.58 -17.87
CA THR A 337 9.52 -10.39 -18.23
C THR A 337 10.72 -10.23 -17.30
N ALA A 338 10.56 -10.47 -15.99
CA ALA A 338 11.67 -10.46 -15.04
C ALA A 338 12.69 -11.58 -15.33
N ALA A 339 12.21 -12.78 -15.67
CA ALA A 339 13.06 -13.91 -16.05
C ALA A 339 13.82 -13.65 -17.37
N ALA A 340 13.14 -13.08 -18.37
CA ALA A 340 13.76 -12.68 -19.64
C ALA A 340 14.86 -11.63 -19.39
N PHE A 341 14.62 -10.67 -18.49
CA PHE A 341 15.63 -9.67 -18.14
C PHE A 341 16.84 -10.29 -17.43
N ALA A 342 16.61 -11.25 -16.52
CA ALA A 342 17.69 -12.00 -15.88
C ALA A 342 18.57 -12.72 -16.91
N ALA A 343 17.93 -13.40 -17.86
CA ALA A 343 18.59 -14.11 -18.94
C ALA A 343 19.34 -13.17 -19.88
N TYR A 344 18.79 -11.98 -20.15
CA TYR A 344 19.45 -10.94 -20.92
C TYR A 344 20.76 -10.50 -20.25
N CYS A 345 20.70 -10.16 -18.96
CA CYS A 345 21.90 -9.78 -18.21
C CYS A 345 22.95 -10.89 -18.18
N HIS A 346 22.53 -12.14 -17.92
CA HIS A 346 23.45 -13.25 -17.73
C HIS A 346 24.04 -13.80 -19.03
N TYR A 347 23.21 -14.00 -20.05
CA TYR A 347 23.62 -14.72 -21.27
C TYR A 347 23.93 -13.80 -22.44
N HIS A 348 23.35 -12.59 -22.48
CA HIS A 348 23.62 -11.62 -23.54
C HIS A 348 24.67 -10.60 -23.11
N ILE A 349 24.50 -9.94 -21.98
CA ILE A 349 25.35 -8.81 -21.56
C ILE A 349 26.67 -9.26 -20.93
N LEU A 350 26.64 -10.23 -20.02
CA LEU A 350 27.83 -10.69 -19.28
C LEU A 350 29.01 -11.04 -20.19
N PRO A 351 28.85 -11.74 -21.34
CA PRO A 351 29.97 -12.02 -22.24
C PRO A 351 30.67 -10.78 -22.81
N PHE A 352 29.96 -9.66 -23.01
CA PHE A 352 30.58 -8.40 -23.46
C PHE A 352 31.34 -7.73 -22.30
N VAL A 353 30.76 -7.77 -21.10
CA VAL A 353 31.39 -7.26 -19.88
C VAL A 353 32.69 -8.01 -19.56
N GLU A 354 32.68 -9.35 -19.61
CA GLU A 354 33.86 -10.18 -19.36
C GLU A 354 35.02 -9.89 -20.31
N ARG A 355 34.72 -9.62 -21.60
CA ARG A 355 35.74 -9.21 -22.58
C ARG A 355 36.35 -7.86 -22.25
N ALA A 356 35.54 -6.92 -21.75
CA ALA A 356 36.01 -5.59 -21.36
C ALA A 356 36.88 -5.61 -20.10
N LEU A 357 36.68 -6.60 -19.21
CA LEU A 357 37.51 -6.77 -18.01
C LEU A 357 38.94 -7.25 -18.30
N VAL A 358 39.21 -7.75 -19.51
CA VAL A 358 40.58 -8.09 -19.95
C VAL A 358 41.36 -6.79 -20.14
N LYS A 359 42.14 -6.40 -19.11
CA LYS A 359 42.88 -5.13 -19.08
C LYS A 359 43.88 -5.03 -20.25
N GLY A 360 43.77 -3.97 -21.05
CA GLY A 360 44.65 -3.70 -22.18
C GLY A 360 44.33 -2.38 -22.88
N SER A 361 45.05 -2.04 -23.96
CA SER A 361 44.86 -0.79 -24.71
C SER A 361 43.46 -0.65 -25.34
N ALA A 362 42.71 -1.75 -25.47
CA ALA A 362 41.37 -1.79 -26.05
C ALA A 362 40.21 -1.79 -25.02
N THR A 363 40.48 -1.68 -23.71
CA THR A 363 39.44 -1.75 -22.66
C THR A 363 38.25 -0.81 -22.92
N LYS A 364 38.52 0.47 -23.25
CA LYS A 364 37.47 1.45 -23.58
C LYS A 364 36.59 1.04 -24.77
N GLN A 365 37.19 0.42 -25.79
CA GLN A 365 36.45 -0.04 -26.97
C GLN A 365 35.49 -1.18 -26.61
N TYR A 366 35.91 -2.11 -25.75
CA TYR A 366 35.06 -3.22 -25.31
C TYR A 366 33.94 -2.75 -24.37
N ILE A 367 34.21 -1.77 -23.50
CA ILE A 367 33.17 -1.11 -22.69
C ILE A 367 32.11 -0.51 -23.61
N ASN A 368 32.50 0.28 -24.62
CA ASN A 368 31.55 0.88 -25.56
C ASN A 368 30.71 -0.17 -26.30
N ARG A 369 31.32 -1.28 -26.72
CA ARG A 369 30.58 -2.40 -27.33
C ARG A 369 29.56 -3.03 -26.37
N ALA A 370 29.89 -3.19 -25.10
CA ALA A 370 28.92 -3.67 -24.12
C ALA A 370 27.74 -2.67 -23.97
N LEU A 371 28.02 -1.37 -23.98
CA LEU A 371 26.99 -0.33 -23.90
C LEU A 371 26.10 -0.26 -25.15
N GLU A 372 26.64 -0.55 -26.33
CA GLU A 372 25.89 -0.68 -27.58
C GLU A 372 24.95 -1.90 -27.58
N GLU A 373 25.17 -2.87 -26.70
CA GLU A 373 24.22 -3.98 -26.49
C GLU A 373 23.07 -3.57 -25.58
N VAL A 374 23.27 -2.64 -24.65
CA VAL A 374 22.26 -2.25 -23.66
C VAL A 374 21.41 -1.08 -24.17
N THR A 375 20.53 -1.35 -25.14
CA THR A 375 19.57 -0.37 -25.66
C THR A 375 18.12 -0.90 -25.60
N PRO A 376 17.10 -0.01 -25.63
CA PRO A 376 15.70 -0.43 -25.69
C PRO A 376 15.38 -1.35 -26.87
N GLU A 377 15.97 -1.11 -28.03
CA GLU A 377 15.72 -1.86 -29.27
C GLU A 377 16.27 -3.30 -29.17
N LYS A 378 17.49 -3.45 -28.65
CA LYS A 378 18.11 -4.76 -28.47
C LYS A 378 17.43 -5.57 -27.36
N TRP A 379 17.01 -4.91 -26.30
CA TRP A 379 16.17 -5.53 -25.27
C TRP A 379 14.84 -6.03 -25.86
N ALA A 380 14.12 -5.21 -26.63
CA ALA A 380 12.86 -5.59 -27.24
C ALA A 380 13.01 -6.82 -28.15
N LEU A 381 14.05 -6.83 -28.99
CA LEU A 381 14.39 -7.98 -29.85
C LEU A 381 14.67 -9.24 -29.02
N PHE A 382 15.49 -9.12 -27.97
CA PHE A 382 15.83 -10.25 -27.11
C PHE A 382 14.58 -10.79 -26.39
N GLN A 383 13.73 -9.92 -25.85
CA GLN A 383 12.52 -10.30 -25.13
C GLN A 383 11.55 -11.06 -26.04
N GLU A 384 11.35 -10.59 -27.28
CA GLU A 384 10.50 -11.27 -28.26
C GLU A 384 11.04 -12.67 -28.59
N GLN A 385 12.36 -12.79 -28.80
CA GLN A 385 13.02 -14.07 -29.09
C GLN A 385 12.92 -15.04 -27.90
N TRP A 386 13.12 -14.55 -26.68
CA TRP A 386 12.98 -15.32 -25.46
C TRP A 386 11.57 -15.88 -25.31
N GLN A 387 10.54 -15.07 -25.53
CA GLN A 387 9.13 -15.50 -25.47
C GLN A 387 8.81 -16.60 -26.49
N LYS A 388 9.30 -16.48 -27.73
CA LYS A 388 9.14 -17.51 -28.77
C LYS A 388 9.77 -18.85 -28.36
N LEU A 389 10.93 -18.81 -27.70
CA LEU A 389 11.60 -20.02 -27.20
C LEU A 389 10.83 -20.68 -26.05
N GLN A 390 10.29 -19.89 -25.12
CA GLN A 390 9.46 -20.41 -24.02
C GLN A 390 8.21 -21.11 -24.57
N ALA A 391 7.50 -20.49 -25.52
CA ALA A 391 6.32 -21.08 -26.15
C ALA A 391 6.63 -22.43 -26.83
N LYS A 392 7.72 -22.49 -27.60
CA LYS A 392 8.13 -23.73 -28.27
C LYS A 392 8.50 -24.84 -27.29
N SER A 393 9.10 -24.52 -26.15
CA SER A 393 9.41 -25.54 -25.13
C SER A 393 8.16 -26.12 -24.49
N ALA A 394 7.17 -25.26 -24.21
CA ALA A 394 5.90 -25.68 -23.65
C ALA A 394 5.14 -26.66 -24.57
N GLU A 395 5.19 -26.43 -25.90
CA GLU A 395 4.60 -27.32 -26.91
C GLU A 395 5.24 -28.72 -26.97
N VAL A 396 6.56 -28.81 -26.71
CA VAL A 396 7.32 -30.06 -26.81
C VAL A 396 7.22 -30.90 -25.52
N GLY A 397 6.52 -30.40 -24.48
CA GLY A 397 6.40 -31.08 -23.20
C GLY A 397 7.70 -31.08 -22.38
N ASP A 398 8.72 -30.36 -22.82
CA ASP A 398 9.87 -30.04 -22.00
C ASP A 398 9.51 -28.86 -21.11
N THR A 399 9.30 -29.12 -19.82
CA THR A 399 9.35 -28.05 -18.83
C THR A 399 10.77 -27.46 -18.86
N LEU A 400 10.93 -26.27 -19.46
CA LEU A 400 12.04 -25.39 -19.14
C LEU A 400 11.99 -25.21 -17.62
N VAL A 401 12.98 -25.76 -16.91
CA VAL A 401 13.18 -25.43 -15.51
C VAL A 401 13.48 -23.94 -15.50
N ALA A 402 12.54 -23.15 -14.99
CA ALA A 402 12.66 -21.70 -14.89
C ALA A 402 14.06 -21.32 -14.39
N GLY A 403 14.86 -20.72 -15.26
CA GLY A 403 16.23 -20.27 -14.95
C GLY A 403 17.39 -21.18 -15.34
N LYS A 404 17.19 -22.35 -15.95
CA LYS A 404 18.28 -23.07 -16.65
C LYS A 404 17.80 -23.60 -18.00
N PRO A 405 18.59 -23.42 -19.09
CA PRO A 405 18.38 -24.21 -20.30
C PRO A 405 18.45 -25.69 -19.93
N ARG A 406 17.79 -26.57 -20.72
CA ARG A 406 17.94 -28.03 -20.67
C ARG A 406 19.35 -28.41 -20.20
N MET A 407 19.46 -29.37 -19.28
CA MET A 407 20.68 -30.16 -19.14
C MET A 407 21.00 -30.71 -20.55
N GLY A 408 21.91 -30.05 -21.27
CA GLY A 408 22.22 -30.34 -22.67
C GLY A 408 22.23 -29.18 -23.66
N LEU A 409 21.67 -27.99 -23.36
CA LEU A 409 21.95 -26.80 -24.16
C LEU A 409 23.19 -26.11 -23.58
N THR A 410 24.32 -26.41 -24.20
CA THR A 410 25.63 -25.88 -23.87
C THR A 410 25.68 -24.36 -24.11
N LEU A 411 26.70 -23.68 -23.57
CA LEU A 411 27.03 -22.29 -23.93
C LEU A 411 27.12 -22.10 -25.47
N ALA A 412 27.39 -23.18 -26.21
CA ALA A 412 27.41 -23.21 -27.66
C ALA A 412 26.02 -23.19 -28.31
N ASP A 413 24.97 -23.67 -27.65
CA ASP A 413 23.61 -23.63 -28.20
C ASP A 413 22.98 -22.23 -28.08
N TYR A 414 23.23 -21.54 -26.97
CA TYR A 414 22.83 -20.13 -26.84
C TYR A 414 23.64 -19.23 -27.79
N ARG A 415 24.97 -19.45 -27.88
CA ARG A 415 25.85 -18.77 -28.85
C ARG A 415 25.50 -19.10 -30.29
N SER A 416 25.07 -20.33 -30.60
CA SER A 416 24.62 -20.75 -31.93
C SER A 416 23.34 -20.05 -32.37
N VAL A 417 22.45 -19.72 -31.43
CA VAL A 417 21.21 -18.99 -31.72
C VAL A 417 21.50 -17.51 -31.88
N VAL A 418 22.28 -16.90 -30.98
CA VAL A 418 22.66 -15.48 -31.07
C VAL A 418 23.55 -15.20 -32.30
N ALA A 419 24.47 -16.10 -32.66
CA ALA A 419 25.36 -15.95 -33.82
C ALA A 419 24.69 -16.20 -35.18
N ARG A 420 23.47 -16.75 -35.22
CA ARG A 420 22.71 -16.94 -36.48
C ARG A 420 21.84 -15.74 -36.86
N PHE A 421 21.65 -14.78 -35.96
CA PHE A 421 20.65 -13.71 -36.13
C PHE A 421 21.14 -12.29 -35.75
N LEU A 422 22.44 -12.13 -35.44
CA LEU A 422 23.14 -10.85 -35.54
C LEU A 422 23.92 -10.84 -36.87
N PRO A 423 23.81 -9.78 -37.69
CA PRO A 423 24.49 -9.69 -38.97
C PRO A 423 26.02 -9.74 -38.88
#